data_AF-A0A1H7UN71-F1
#
_entry.id   AF-A0A1H7UN71-F1
#
_cell.length_a   1.000
_cell.length_b   1.000
_cell.length_c   1.000
_cell.angle_alpha   90.00
_cell.angle_beta   90.00
_cell.angle_gamma   90.00
#
_symmetry.space_group_name_H-M   'P 1'
#
loop_
_entity.id
_entity.type
_entity.pdbx_description
1 polymer ?
#
loop_
_entity_poly.entity_id
_entity_poly.type
_entity_poly.pdbx_seq_one_letter_code
_entity_poly.pdbx_strand_id
1 'polypeptide(L)'
;MLYNSLFIHSYILALRSKSNQDMPLFIPVMLIGLCLALNLMSILFFVEGVTTQRLEIFNNKNEYVVGVLIYCSVFLYYLHKKRYKRIFETYKAKHSEPPAIWWSIMVVALYYLVSVFIVFLSGFYRNKDWIFSGL
;
A
#
# COMPACT_ATOMS: atom_id res chain seq x y z
N MET A 1 3.59 -12.19 1.59
CA MET A 1 4.98 -12.25 1.12
C MET A 1 5.41 -10.93 0.47
N LEU A 2 4.66 -10.34 -0.47
CA LEU A 2 4.99 -9.05 -1.10
C LEU A 2 5.06 -7.88 -0.10
N TYR A 3 3.97 -7.64 0.66
CA TYR A 3 3.90 -6.54 1.64
C TYR A 3 4.80 -6.71 2.87
N ASN A 4 5.43 -7.88 3.07
CA ASN A 4 6.39 -8.06 4.16
C ASN A 4 7.68 -7.27 3.88
N SER A 5 8.12 -7.22 2.61
CA SER A 5 9.29 -6.42 2.23
C SER A 5 9.01 -4.94 2.42
N LEU A 6 7.86 -4.47 1.93
CA LEU A 6 7.42 -3.08 2.14
C LEU A 6 7.31 -2.75 3.64
N PHE A 7 6.75 -3.67 4.44
CA PHE A 7 6.67 -3.55 5.89
C PHE A 7 8.05 -3.38 6.53
N ILE A 8 9.03 -4.23 6.21
CA ILE A 8 10.37 -4.18 6.81
C ILE A 8 11.06 -2.84 6.50
N HIS A 9 11.07 -2.43 5.24
CA HIS A 9 11.74 -1.20 4.83
C HIS A 9 11.07 0.05 5.41
N SER A 10 9.73 0.11 5.43
CA SER A 10 9.00 1.20 6.08
C SER A 10 9.16 1.21 7.60
N TYR A 11 9.24 0.04 8.24
CA TYR A 11 9.42 -0.08 9.68
C TYR A 11 10.81 0.38 10.12
N ILE A 12 11.86 0.06 9.34
CA ILE A 12 13.23 0.53 9.58
C ILE A 12 13.34 2.04 9.37
N LEU A 13 12.67 2.60 8.36
CA LEU A 13 12.59 4.05 8.18
C LEU A 13 11.91 4.72 9.39
N ALA A 14 10.84 4.12 9.93
CA ALA A 14 10.15 4.61 11.12
C ALA A 14 11.05 4.57 12.37
N LEU A 15 11.76 3.46 12.60
CA LEU A 15 12.70 3.32 13.71
C LEU A 15 13.86 4.33 13.67
N ARG A 16 14.32 4.68 12.47
CA ARG A 16 15.39 5.67 12.28
C ARG A 16 14.89 7.12 12.33
N SER A 17 13.57 7.34 12.26
CA SER A 17 12.96 8.67 12.42
C SER A 17 12.83 9.02 13.90
N LYS A 18 13.33 10.20 14.31
CA LYS A 18 13.18 10.70 15.70
C LYS A 18 11.72 10.87 16.14
N SER A 19 10.79 11.05 15.20
CA SER A 19 9.39 11.36 15.51
C SER A 19 8.51 10.12 15.74
N ASN A 20 8.93 8.95 15.26
CA ASN A 20 8.06 7.77 15.17
C ASN A 20 8.63 6.55 15.89
N GLN A 21 9.62 6.75 16.77
CA GLN A 21 10.27 5.66 17.50
C GLN A 21 9.32 4.99 18.51
N ASP A 22 8.37 5.74 19.06
CA ASP A 22 7.42 5.22 20.05
C ASP A 22 6.36 4.31 19.43
N MET A 23 6.01 4.54 18.16
CA MET A 23 5.03 3.75 17.43
C MET A 23 5.45 3.49 15.97
N PRO A 24 6.53 2.73 15.74
CA PRO A 24 7.11 2.50 14.42
C PRO A 24 6.20 1.71 13.48
N LEU A 25 5.13 1.10 14.01
CA LEU A 25 4.10 0.40 13.25
C LEU A 25 3.23 1.35 12.40
N PHE A 26 3.09 2.60 12.83
CA PHE A 26 2.18 3.55 12.17
C PHE A 26 2.58 3.82 10.72
N ILE A 27 3.86 4.06 10.46
CA ILE A 27 4.38 4.36 9.12
C ILE A 27 4.19 3.21 8.11
N PRO A 28 4.55 1.95 8.42
CA PRO A 28 4.21 0.80 7.58
C PRO A 28 2.72 0.69 7.28
N VAL A 29 1.86 0.91 8.29
CA VAL A 29 0.41 0.81 8.12
C VAL A 29 -0.08 1.89 7.16
N MET A 30 0.41 3.13 7.29
CA MET A 30 0.08 4.22 6.38
C MET A 30 0.50 3.90 4.94
N LEU A 31 1.74 3.46 4.73
CA LEU A 31 2.27 3.19 3.38
C LEU A 31 1.60 1.98 2.72
N ILE A 32 1.38 0.91 3.48
CA ILE A 32 0.72 -0.31 2.99
C ILE A 32 -0.77 -0.04 2.75
N GLY A 33 -1.43 0.67 3.65
CA GLY A 33 -2.83 1.08 3.50
C GLY A 33 -3.03 1.92 2.25
N LEU A 34 -2.15 2.89 1.98
CA LEU A 34 -2.21 3.69 0.77
C LEU A 34 -1.98 2.85 -0.50
N CYS A 35 -0.99 1.96 -0.52
CA CYS A 35 -0.77 1.05 -1.65
C CYS A 35 -1.98 0.14 -1.90
N LEU A 36 -2.60 -0.38 -0.83
CA LEU A 36 -3.82 -1.20 -0.93
C LEU A 36 -5.00 -0.41 -1.46
N ALA A 37 -5.19 0.84 -1.00
CA ALA A 37 -6.26 1.71 -1.49
C ALA A 37 -6.09 2.02 -2.98
N LEU A 38 -4.88 2.36 -3.43
CA LEU A 38 -4.56 2.55 -4.85
C LEU A 38 -4.83 1.27 -5.66
N ASN A 39 -4.34 0.13 -5.20
CA ASN A 39 -4.55 -1.13 -5.92
C ASN A 39 -6.03 -1.54 -5.97
N LEU A 40 -6.81 -1.25 -4.93
CA LEU A 40 -8.26 -1.49 -4.92
C LEU A 40 -8.97 -0.56 -5.91
N MET A 41 -8.62 0.72 -5.94
CA MET A 41 -9.10 1.67 -6.96
C MET A 41 -8.81 1.17 -8.37
N SER A 42 -7.60 0.66 -8.63
CA SER A 42 -7.24 0.11 -9.94
C SER A 42 -8.14 -1.05 -10.36
N ILE A 43 -8.43 -1.97 -9.44
CA ILE A 43 -9.31 -3.11 -9.70
C ILE A 43 -10.71 -2.60 -10.06
N LEU A 44 -11.22 -1.60 -9.33
CA LEU A 44 -12.53 -1.04 -9.61
C LEU A 44 -12.58 -0.35 -10.98
N PHE A 45 -11.60 0.49 -11.31
CA PHE A 45 -11.54 1.12 -12.63
C PHE A 45 -11.45 0.09 -13.75
N PHE A 46 -10.69 -0.98 -13.55
CA PHE A 46 -10.62 -2.07 -14.50
C PHE A 46 -11.99 -2.75 -14.70
N VAL A 47 -12.69 -3.08 -13.61
CA VAL A 47 -14.03 -3.69 -13.68
C VAL A 47 -15.06 -2.75 -14.33
N GLU A 48 -15.03 -1.46 -14.01
CA GLU A 48 -15.88 -0.44 -14.66
C GLU A 48 -15.60 -0.34 -16.16
N GLY A 49 -14.32 -0.43 -16.56
CA GLY A 49 -13.93 -0.45 -17.97
C GLY A 49 -14.46 -1.66 -18.74
N VAL A 50 -14.54 -2.83 -18.09
CA VAL A 50 -15.08 -4.06 -18.70
C VAL A 50 -16.61 -4.06 -18.74
N THR A 51 -17.27 -3.67 -17.65
CA THR A 51 -18.72 -3.84 -17.47
C THR A 51 -19.54 -2.64 -17.92
N THR A 52 -18.92 -1.50 -18.24
CA THR A 52 -19.54 -0.19 -18.53
C THR A 52 -20.46 0.37 -17.45
N GLN A 53 -20.65 -0.36 -16.33
CA GLN A 53 -21.39 0.07 -15.17
C GLN A 53 -20.45 0.74 -14.17
N ARG A 54 -20.87 1.89 -13.62
CA ARG A 54 -20.11 2.57 -12.57
C ARG A 54 -20.38 1.90 -11.23
N LEU A 55 -19.31 1.55 -10.53
CA LEU A 55 -19.34 0.99 -9.19
C LEU A 55 -19.25 2.15 -8.19
N GLU A 56 -20.36 2.48 -7.52
CA GLU A 56 -20.42 3.58 -6.54
C GLU A 56 -19.77 3.24 -5.17
N ILE A 57 -18.72 2.43 -5.16
CA ILE A 57 -18.03 2.01 -3.94
C ILE A 57 -17.24 3.19 -3.34
N PHE A 58 -16.56 3.97 -4.19
CA PHE A 58 -15.86 5.20 -3.81
C PHE A 58 -16.63 6.45 -4.22
N ASN A 59 -17.89 6.55 -3.79
CA ASN A 59 -18.64 7.80 -3.94
C ASN A 59 -18.29 8.78 -2.79
N ASN A 60 -18.50 10.09 -2.96
CA ASN A 60 -18.15 11.13 -1.98
C ASN A 60 -18.67 10.87 -0.55
N LYS A 61 -19.74 10.08 -0.41
CA LYS A 61 -20.29 9.70 0.90
C LYS A 61 -19.52 8.57 1.59
N ASN A 62 -18.88 7.69 0.83
CA ASN A 62 -18.30 6.44 1.32
C ASN A 62 -16.77 6.43 1.28
N GLU A 63 -16.12 7.34 0.55
CA GLU A 63 -14.66 7.36 0.36
C GLU A 63 -13.89 7.35 1.69
N TYR A 64 -14.33 8.15 2.67
CA TYR A 64 -13.71 8.22 3.99
C TYR A 64 -13.93 6.95 4.80
N VAL A 65 -15.15 6.37 4.72
CA VAL A 65 -15.49 5.13 5.42
C VAL A 65 -14.65 3.98 4.89
N VAL A 66 -14.56 3.84 3.57
CA VAL A 66 -13.76 2.80 2.91
C VAL A 66 -12.28 2.99 3.22
N GLY A 67 -11.77 4.23 3.15
CA GLY A 67 -10.38 4.55 3.53
C GLY A 67 -10.07 4.15 4.96
N VAL A 68 -10.90 4.57 5.93
CA VAL A 68 -10.74 4.21 7.35
C VAL A 68 -10.79 2.69 7.54
N LEU A 69 -11.73 1.98 6.90
CA LEU A 69 -11.81 0.52 6.97
C LEU A 69 -10.55 -0.16 6.45
N ILE A 70 -9.95 0.34 5.36
CA ILE A 70 -8.69 -0.18 4.83
C ILE A 70 -7.57 0.00 5.87
N TYR A 71 -7.38 1.23 6.38
CA TYR A 71 -6.32 1.49 7.36
C TYR A 71 -6.52 0.70 8.65
N CYS A 72 -7.74 0.63 9.18
CA CYS A 72 -8.08 -0.18 10.35
C CYS A 72 -7.80 -1.67 10.10
N SER A 73 -8.18 -2.19 8.94
CA SER A 73 -7.94 -3.60 8.59
C SER A 73 -6.45 -3.93 8.51
N VAL A 74 -5.65 -3.05 7.89
CA VAL A 74 -4.19 -3.19 7.82
C VAL A 74 -3.57 -3.11 9.21
N PHE A 75 -3.99 -2.13 10.01
CA PHE A 75 -3.50 -1.93 11.36
C PHE A 75 -3.78 -3.16 12.24
N LEU A 76 -5.03 -3.64 12.26
CA LEU A 76 -5.45 -4.82 12.99
C LEU A 76 -4.74 -6.09 12.49
N TYR A 77 -4.53 -6.23 11.18
CA TYR A 77 -3.78 -7.35 10.61
C TYR A 77 -2.35 -7.44 11.15
N TYR A 78 -1.66 -6.31 11.26
CA TYR A 78 -0.29 -6.28 11.78
C TYR A 78 -0.23 -6.37 13.31
N LEU A 79 -1.21 -5.83 14.02
CA LEU A 79 -1.33 -5.98 15.48
C LEU A 79 -1.72 -7.39 15.91
N HIS A 80 -2.58 -8.06 15.14
CA HIS A 80 -3.12 -9.36 15.48
C HIS A 80 -1.98 -10.37 15.72
N LYS A 81 -1.99 -11.00 16.90
CA LYS A 81 -0.95 -11.93 17.36
C LYS A 81 0.47 -11.34 17.29
N LYS A 82 0.61 -10.02 17.42
CA LYS A 82 1.88 -9.26 17.33
C LYS A 82 2.66 -9.60 16.05
N ARG A 83 1.95 -9.75 14.93
CA ARG A 83 2.53 -10.15 13.64
C ARG A 83 3.67 -9.23 13.21
N TYR A 84 3.54 -7.93 13.45
CA TYR A 84 4.58 -6.94 13.20
C TYR A 84 5.93 -7.33 13.84
N LYS A 85 5.91 -7.77 15.10
CA LYS A 85 7.10 -8.19 15.85
C LYS A 85 7.71 -9.45 15.24
N ARG A 86 6.87 -10.44 14.91
CA ARG A 86 7.31 -11.68 14.26
C ARG A 86 7.99 -11.41 12.91
N ILE A 87 7.45 -10.52 12.09
CA ILE A 87 8.04 -10.17 10.78
C ILE A 87 9.43 -9.55 10.98
N PHE A 88 9.55 -8.61 11.93
CA PHE A 88 10.82 -7.96 12.22
C PHE A 88 11.87 -8.93 12.81
N GLU A 89 11.48 -9.78 13.76
CA GLU A 89 12.37 -10.79 14.35
C GLU A 89 12.83 -11.82 13.31
N THR A 90 11.92 -12.27 12.43
CA THR A 90 12.27 -13.18 11.32
C THR A 90 13.30 -12.54 10.38
N TYR A 91 13.15 -11.24 10.11
CA TYR A 91 14.10 -10.51 9.28
C TYR A 91 15.47 -10.41 9.96
N LYS A 92 15.50 -10.04 11.25
CA LYS A 92 16.73 -9.90 12.05
C LYS A 92 17.45 -11.23 12.25
N ALA A 93 16.73 -12.36 12.33
CA ALA A 93 17.34 -13.68 12.40
C ALA A 93 18.04 -14.08 11.10
N LYS A 94 17.60 -13.52 9.96
CA LYS A 94 18.13 -13.84 8.62
C LYS A 94 19.20 -12.85 8.14
N HIS A 95 19.23 -11.64 8.68
CA HIS A 95 20.16 -10.58 8.28
C HIS A 95 20.84 -10.00 9.52
N SER A 96 22.17 -9.96 9.50
CA SER A 96 23.00 -9.41 10.58
C SER A 96 22.80 -7.91 10.77
N GLU A 97 22.46 -7.18 9.69
CA GLU A 97 22.37 -5.73 9.68
C GLU A 97 21.01 -5.25 9.14
N PRO A 98 20.48 -4.12 9.65
CA PRO A 98 19.30 -3.49 9.07
C PRO A 98 19.62 -2.98 7.65
N PRO A 99 18.64 -2.96 6.72
CA PRO A 99 18.87 -2.45 5.38
C PRO A 99 19.27 -0.99 5.45
N ALA A 100 20.08 -0.58 4.47
CA ALA A 100 20.46 0.81 4.28
C ALA A 100 19.21 1.70 4.12
N ILE A 101 19.28 2.93 4.65
CA ILE A 101 18.18 3.91 4.54
C ILE A 101 17.83 4.14 3.07
N TRP A 102 18.82 4.41 2.23
CA TRP A 102 18.63 4.68 0.80
C TRP A 102 17.94 3.52 0.08
N TRP A 103 18.33 2.28 0.39
CA TRP A 103 17.67 1.10 -0.15
C TRP A 103 16.20 1.02 0.28
N SER A 104 15.94 1.31 1.56
CA SER A 104 14.58 1.33 2.10
C SER A 104 13.70 2.38 1.44
N ILE A 105 14.23 3.59 1.21
CA ILE A 105 13.53 4.66 0.49
C ILE A 105 13.22 4.20 -0.94
N MET A 106 14.21 3.64 -1.64
CA MET A 106 14.03 3.17 -3.02
C MET A 106 12.96 2.09 -3.12
N VAL A 107 12.97 1.11 -2.22
CA VAL A 107 11.96 0.04 -2.20
C VAL A 107 10.56 0.61 -1.94
N VAL A 108 10.41 1.50 -0.95
CA VAL A 108 9.12 2.14 -0.66
C VAL A 108 8.63 2.95 -1.86
N ALA A 109 9.50 3.76 -2.45
CA ALA A 109 9.18 4.58 -3.62
C ALA A 109 8.76 3.71 -4.82
N LEU A 110 9.46 2.61 -5.08
CA LEU A 110 9.14 1.69 -6.18
C LEU A 110 7.74 1.09 -6.01
N TYR A 111 7.40 0.59 -4.82
CA TYR A 111 6.06 0.04 -4.55
C TYR A 111 4.96 1.08 -4.79
N TYR A 112 5.21 2.32 -4.36
CA TYR A 112 4.27 3.40 -4.53
C TYR A 112 4.10 3.80 -6.00
N LEU A 113 5.21 4.00 -6.71
CA LEU A 113 5.21 4.34 -8.13
C LEU A 113 4.51 3.28 -8.97
N VAL A 114 4.76 1.99 -8.71
CA VAL A 114 4.07 0.89 -9.40
C VAL A 114 2.56 0.94 -9.12
N SER A 115 2.15 1.13 -7.87
CA SER A 115 0.72 1.19 -7.52
C SER A 115 0.03 2.38 -8.20
N VAL A 116 0.67 3.56 -8.19
CA VAL A 116 0.18 4.76 -8.86
C VAL A 116 0.09 4.56 -10.38
N PHE A 117 1.14 3.97 -10.99
CA PHE A 117 1.16 3.68 -12.42
C PHE A 117 0.00 2.75 -12.83
N ILE A 118 -0.29 1.72 -12.04
CA ILE A 118 -1.41 0.81 -12.29
C ILE A 118 -2.76 1.53 -12.18
N VAL A 119 -2.93 2.45 -11.21
CA VAL A 119 -4.15 3.27 -11.10
C VAL A 119 -4.33 4.13 -12.35
N PHE A 120 -3.28 4.77 -12.84
CA PHE A 120 -3.36 5.55 -14.07
C PHE A 120 -3.72 4.68 -15.27
N LEU A 121 -3.06 3.53 -15.43
CA LEU A 121 -3.31 2.63 -16.54
C LEU A 121 -4.77 2.12 -16.55
N SER A 122 -5.30 1.74 -15.38
CA SER A 122 -6.69 1.31 -15.22
C SER A 122 -7.69 2.45 -15.40
N GLY A 123 -7.35 3.67 -14.96
CA GLY A 123 -8.17 4.87 -15.21
C GLY A 123 -8.25 5.22 -16.70
N PHE A 124 -7.14 5.17 -17.42
CA PHE A 124 -7.13 5.35 -18.88
C PHE A 124 -7.91 4.25 -19.59
N TYR A 125 -7.78 3.00 -19.14
CA TYR A 125 -8.56 1.89 -19.67
C TYR A 125 -10.07 2.11 -19.50
N ARG A 126 -10.51 2.51 -18.30
CA ARG A 126 -11.92 2.82 -18.02
C ARG A 126 -12.47 3.91 -18.94
N ASN A 127 -11.69 4.96 -19.17
CA ASN A 127 -12.13 6.10 -19.96
C ASN A 127 -11.95 5.89 -21.48
N LYS A 128 -11.36 4.77 -21.91
CA LYS A 128 -10.94 4.53 -23.31
C LYS A 128 -10.01 5.61 -23.83
N ASP A 129 -9.05 6.02 -23.01
CA ASP A 129 -8.07 7.06 -23.34
C ASP A 129 -6.69 6.46 -23.71
N TRP A 130 -5.83 7.28 -24.32
CA TRP A 130 -4.45 6.93 -24.69
C TRP A 130 -4.37 5.68 -25.58
N ILE A 131 -3.63 4.65 -25.16
CA ILE A 131 -3.47 3.38 -25.90
C ILE A 131 -4.78 2.56 -25.96
N PHE A 132 -5.79 2.91 -25.17
CA PHE A 132 -7.07 2.22 -25.11
C PHE A 132 -8.17 2.89 -25.94
N SER A 133 -7.85 3.97 -26.65
CA SER A 133 -8.81 4.70 -27.51
C SER A 133 -9.37 3.89 -28.69
N GLY A 134 -8.69 2.81 -29.07
CA GLY A 134 -9.13 1.89 -30.12
C GLY A 134 -9.87 0.63 -29.63
N LEU A 135 -10.11 0.49 -28.32
CA LEU A 135 -10.78 -0.64 -27.66
C LEU A 135 -12.22 -0.28 -27.26
#